data_AF-A0A6G3DAA2-F1
#
_entry.id   AF-A0A6G3DAA2-F1
#
_cell.length_a   1.000
_cell.length_b   1.000
_cell.length_c   1.000
_cell.angle_alpha   90.00
_cell.angle_beta   90.00
_cell.angle_gamma   90.00
#
_symmetry.space_group_name_H-M   'P 1'
#
loop_
_entity.id
_entity.type
_entity.pdbx_description
1 polymer ?
#
loop_
_entity_poly.entity_id
_entity_poly.type
_entity_poly.pdbx_seq_one_letter_code
_entity_poly.pdbx_strand_id
1 'polypeptide(L)'
;MHVDAAETPRTGPSFRFRLAAASPWPRRRIVGEAVLTPVLSGIAGILRTAETGSLVQGGALALVVAVLSLARRALPASVLLAASTLAGTFPGAFVLLVCAGWSAGSRIERPARALAAFTAGFVLHLVAGVATAPDEDLGLSVLVTVALTGGPFLVLAVVPGFAARYRAQRHALLDALRRHNAQLVRERAMVARQARLLERQRIAQDMHDSLGHQLALIAVHTGALEVDPELNGRQREGVGVLREASRSAMRELREAVGILRNDAEMSGPGPQEAGPSSDRAAVSV
;
A
#
# COMPACT_ATOMS: atom_id res chain seq x y z
N MET A 1 32.03 -46.13 -24.27
CA MET A 1 30.78 -45.62 -24.88
C MET A 1 30.52 -44.26 -24.27
N HIS A 2 30.90 -43.20 -25.00
CA HIS A 2 30.82 -41.81 -24.56
C HIS A 2 29.36 -41.38 -24.42
N VAL A 3 29.00 -40.81 -23.27
CA VAL A 3 27.72 -40.14 -23.06
C VAL A 3 27.95 -38.65 -23.22
N ASP A 4 27.32 -38.09 -24.24
CA ASP A 4 27.35 -36.67 -24.60
C ASP A 4 26.83 -35.77 -23.47
N ALA A 5 27.62 -34.75 -23.17
CA ALA A 5 27.21 -33.60 -22.36
C ALA A 5 26.45 -32.61 -23.25
N ALA A 6 25.12 -32.65 -23.19
CA ALA A 6 24.28 -31.59 -23.76
C ALA A 6 24.10 -30.46 -22.75
N GLU A 7 24.99 -29.48 -22.81
CA GLU A 7 24.82 -28.16 -22.19
C GLU A 7 23.56 -27.48 -22.76
N THR A 8 22.56 -27.26 -21.92
CA THR A 8 21.40 -26.45 -22.26
C THR A 8 21.69 -24.98 -21.90
N PRO A 9 21.69 -24.03 -22.85
CA PRO A 9 21.86 -22.64 -22.51
C PRO A 9 20.59 -22.12 -21.83
N ARG A 10 20.72 -21.69 -20.56
CA ARG A 10 19.69 -20.92 -19.85
C ARG A 10 19.52 -19.56 -20.51
N THR A 11 18.74 -19.48 -21.58
CA THR A 11 18.30 -18.22 -22.17
C THR A 11 17.35 -17.54 -21.20
N GLY A 12 17.87 -16.54 -20.46
CA GLY A 12 17.04 -15.64 -19.68
C GLY A 12 15.97 -14.97 -20.57
N PRO A 13 14.80 -14.62 -20.01
CA PRO A 13 13.69 -14.11 -20.81
C PRO A 13 14.09 -12.84 -21.56
N SER A 14 13.89 -12.87 -22.88
CA SER A 14 14.26 -11.80 -23.82
C SER A 14 13.58 -10.48 -23.47
N PHE A 15 14.33 -9.38 -23.61
CA PHE A 15 13.94 -8.01 -23.26
C PHE A 15 12.60 -7.56 -23.90
N ARG A 16 12.24 -8.17 -25.05
CA ARG A 16 11.01 -7.87 -25.80
C ARG A 16 9.74 -8.39 -25.11
N PHE A 17 9.81 -9.49 -24.35
CA PHE A 17 8.62 -10.03 -23.66
C PHE A 17 8.24 -9.24 -22.40
N ARG A 18 9.20 -8.51 -21.79
CA ARG A 18 8.90 -7.57 -20.68
C ARG A 18 8.13 -6.32 -21.12
N LEU A 19 8.17 -5.98 -22.41
CA LEU A 19 7.47 -4.81 -22.95
C LEU A 19 6.03 -5.13 -23.38
N ALA A 20 5.71 -6.38 -23.71
CA ALA A 20 4.40 -6.77 -24.24
C ALA A 20 3.40 -7.26 -23.18
N ALA A 21 3.86 -7.76 -22.03
CA ALA A 21 2.99 -8.47 -21.07
C ALA A 21 2.32 -7.59 -19.99
N ALA A 22 2.47 -6.27 -20.03
CA ALA A 22 1.87 -5.42 -18.99
C ALA A 22 1.57 -4.00 -19.51
N SER A 23 0.34 -3.77 -19.98
CA SER A 23 -0.22 -2.42 -19.94
C SER A 23 -1.33 -2.32 -18.87
N PRO A 24 -0.99 -2.33 -17.56
CA PRO A 24 -1.91 -2.13 -16.44
C PRO A 24 -2.22 -0.62 -16.24
N TRP A 25 -2.48 0.12 -17.33
CA TRP A 25 -2.60 1.57 -17.25
C TRP A 25 -4.05 2.00 -17.32
N PRO A 26 -4.52 2.87 -16.40
CA PRO A 26 -5.84 3.46 -16.52
C PRO A 26 -5.92 4.28 -17.83
N ARG A 27 -7.03 4.17 -18.56
CA ARG A 27 -7.27 4.82 -19.87
C ARG A 27 -6.85 6.31 -19.90
N ARG A 28 -7.03 7.03 -18.79
CA ARG A 28 -6.63 8.44 -18.63
C ARG A 28 -5.13 8.69 -18.78
N ARG A 29 -4.28 7.74 -18.34
CA ARG A 29 -2.82 7.85 -18.50
C ARG A 29 -2.38 7.62 -19.94
N ILE A 30 -3.02 6.68 -20.64
CA ILE A 30 -2.74 6.41 -22.06
C ILE A 30 -3.07 7.64 -22.90
N VAL A 31 -4.24 8.26 -22.68
CA VAL A 31 -4.66 9.49 -23.37
C VAL A 31 -3.71 10.65 -23.03
N GLY A 32 -3.38 10.85 -21.75
CA GLY A 32 -2.44 11.90 -21.35
C GLY A 32 -1.05 11.75 -21.98
N GLU A 33 -0.57 10.52 -22.15
CA GLU A 33 0.74 10.24 -22.75
C GLU A 33 0.73 10.31 -24.29
N ALA A 34 -0.38 9.93 -24.92
CA ALA A 34 -0.61 10.11 -26.35
C ALA A 34 -0.67 11.59 -26.74
N VAL A 35 -1.12 12.47 -25.85
CA VAL A 35 -1.12 13.93 -26.05
C VAL A 35 0.23 14.56 -25.70
N LEU A 36 0.89 14.10 -24.63
CA LEU A 36 2.15 14.71 -24.17
C LEU A 36 3.28 14.55 -25.21
N THR A 37 3.38 13.40 -25.86
CA THR A 37 4.46 13.11 -26.82
C THR A 37 4.46 14.05 -28.03
N PRO A 38 3.35 14.24 -28.78
CA PRO A 38 3.31 15.18 -29.90
C PRO A 38 3.47 16.63 -29.45
N VAL A 39 2.99 17.00 -28.26
CA VAL A 39 3.19 18.36 -27.71
C VAL A 39 4.67 18.64 -27.45
N LEU A 40 5.37 17.73 -26.75
CA LEU A 40 6.80 17.89 -26.47
C LEU A 40 7.64 17.89 -27.76
N SER A 41 7.35 16.95 -28.66
CA SER A 41 8.01 16.82 -29.95
C SER A 41 7.78 18.07 -30.82
N GLY A 42 6.55 18.59 -30.85
CA GLY A 42 6.18 19.78 -31.59
C GLY A 42 6.87 21.04 -31.06
N ILE A 43 6.84 21.26 -29.75
CA ILE A 43 7.51 22.41 -29.11
C ILE A 43 9.01 22.40 -29.39
N ALA A 44 9.67 21.24 -29.18
CA ALA A 44 11.10 21.11 -29.43
C ALA A 44 11.45 21.35 -30.91
N GLY A 45 10.64 20.79 -31.83
CA GLY A 45 10.82 20.99 -33.27
C GLY A 45 10.66 22.45 -33.67
N ILE A 46 9.58 23.11 -33.21
CA ILE A 46 9.28 24.52 -33.52
C ILE A 46 10.40 25.43 -33.03
N LEU A 47 10.83 25.30 -31.77
CA LEU A 47 11.93 26.09 -31.21
C LEU A 47 13.19 25.94 -32.05
N ARG A 48 13.54 24.70 -32.42
CA ARG A 48 14.73 24.42 -33.23
C ARG A 48 14.63 24.94 -34.66
N THR A 49 13.44 24.90 -35.27
CA THR A 49 13.20 25.54 -36.58
C THR A 49 13.35 27.05 -36.50
N ALA A 50 12.89 27.67 -35.41
CA ALA A 50 13.01 29.12 -35.21
C ALA A 50 14.46 29.55 -35.01
N GLU A 51 15.27 28.76 -34.29
CA GLU A 51 16.70 29.02 -34.06
C GLU A 51 17.54 28.91 -35.34
N THR A 52 17.22 27.97 -36.23
CA THR A 52 18.11 27.61 -37.37
C THR A 52 17.55 27.91 -38.75
N GLY A 53 16.28 28.30 -38.85
CA GLY A 53 15.56 28.47 -40.12
C GLY A 53 15.35 27.17 -40.92
N SER A 54 15.78 26.01 -40.39
CA SER A 54 15.76 24.73 -41.09
C SER A 54 14.65 23.81 -40.57
N LEU A 55 13.64 23.55 -41.41
CA LEU A 55 12.57 22.59 -41.12
C LEU A 55 13.12 21.16 -40.93
N VAL A 56 14.19 20.79 -41.64
CA VAL A 56 14.81 19.45 -41.55
C VAL A 56 15.41 19.25 -40.16
N GLN A 57 16.16 20.23 -39.64
CA GLN A 57 16.79 20.11 -38.32
C GLN A 57 15.76 20.13 -37.19
N GLY A 58 14.68 20.91 -37.32
CA GLY A 58 13.58 20.87 -36.34
C GLY A 58 12.80 19.57 -36.36
N GLY A 59 12.52 19.01 -37.54
CA GLY A 59 11.88 17.70 -37.69
C GLY A 59 12.72 16.56 -37.09
N ALA A 60 14.03 16.60 -37.29
CA ALA A 60 14.96 15.62 -36.70
C ALA A 60 14.95 15.68 -35.16
N LEU A 61 15.01 16.88 -34.57
CA LEU A 61 14.95 17.03 -33.11
C LEU A 61 13.61 16.57 -32.54
N ALA A 62 12.51 16.90 -33.22
CA ALA A 62 11.17 16.45 -32.86
C ALA A 62 11.10 14.91 -32.80
N LEU A 63 11.61 14.22 -33.83
CA LEU A 63 11.66 12.76 -33.87
C LEU A 63 12.47 12.18 -32.69
N VAL A 64 13.65 12.75 -32.41
CA VAL A 64 14.49 12.32 -31.27
C VAL A 64 13.75 12.50 -29.93
N VAL A 65 13.10 13.65 -29.73
CA VAL A 65 12.32 13.94 -28.53
C VAL A 65 11.14 12.99 -28.39
N ALA A 66 10.45 12.66 -29.49
CA ALA A 66 9.37 11.67 -29.50
C ALA A 66 9.88 10.28 -29.07
N VAL A 67 10.97 9.79 -29.67
CA VAL A 67 11.56 8.48 -29.34
C VAL A 67 12.01 8.43 -27.88
N LEU A 68 12.71 9.47 -27.40
CA LEU A 68 13.16 9.55 -26.00
C LEU A 68 11.98 9.64 -25.02
N SER A 69 10.89 10.34 -25.39
CA SER A 69 9.67 10.40 -24.59
C SER A 69 8.99 9.03 -24.44
N LEU A 70 9.07 8.16 -25.45
CA LEU A 70 8.60 6.77 -25.32
C LEU A 70 9.58 5.93 -24.49
N ALA A 71 10.89 6.06 -24.73
CA ALA A 71 11.94 5.30 -24.05
C ALA A 71 12.05 5.61 -22.54
N ARG A 72 11.56 6.79 -22.09
CA ARG A 72 11.65 7.26 -20.68
C ARG A 72 11.00 6.31 -19.67
N ARG A 73 10.17 5.38 -20.16
CA ARG A 73 9.46 4.40 -19.33
C ARG A 73 10.26 3.15 -19.04
N ALA A 74 11.02 2.68 -20.03
CA ALA A 74 11.82 1.46 -19.91
C ALA A 74 13.16 1.76 -19.22
N LEU A 75 13.76 2.92 -19.53
CA LEU A 75 15.11 3.27 -19.08
C LEU A 75 15.15 4.74 -18.61
N PRO A 76 14.60 5.07 -17.43
CA PRO A 76 14.52 6.45 -16.95
C PRO A 76 15.90 7.10 -16.75
N ALA A 77 16.92 6.33 -16.39
CA ALA A 77 18.28 6.83 -16.21
C ALA A 77 18.96 7.17 -17.55
N SER A 78 18.85 6.30 -18.57
CA SER A 78 19.48 6.58 -19.86
C SER A 78 18.80 7.74 -20.59
N VAL A 79 17.48 7.87 -20.46
CA VAL A 79 16.75 9.01 -21.03
C VAL A 79 17.07 10.31 -20.31
N LEU A 80 17.30 10.28 -18.99
CA LEU A 80 17.80 11.46 -18.28
C LEU A 80 19.16 11.88 -18.83
N LEU A 81 20.10 10.95 -19.02
CA LEU A 81 21.41 11.26 -19.58
C LEU A 81 21.30 11.84 -20.99
N ALA A 82 20.54 11.18 -21.88
CA ALA A 82 20.33 11.64 -23.26
C ALA A 82 19.65 13.03 -23.31
N ALA A 83 18.63 13.25 -22.46
CA ALA A 83 17.97 14.55 -22.35
C ALA A 83 18.90 15.62 -21.80
N SER A 84 19.82 15.27 -20.90
CA SER A 84 20.81 16.20 -20.32
C SER A 84 21.81 16.67 -21.37
N THR A 85 22.34 15.75 -22.18
CA THR A 85 23.21 16.10 -23.32
C THR A 85 22.47 16.99 -24.30
N LEU A 86 21.28 16.56 -24.73
CA LEU A 86 20.52 17.25 -25.78
C LEU A 86 20.11 18.66 -25.34
N ALA A 87 19.72 18.83 -24.07
CA ALA A 87 19.41 20.13 -23.49
C ALA A 87 20.63 21.02 -23.27
N GLY A 88 21.82 20.44 -23.09
CA GLY A 88 23.07 21.20 -23.03
C GLY A 88 23.44 21.77 -24.40
N THR A 89 23.19 20.99 -25.46
CA THR A 89 23.48 21.38 -26.85
C THR A 89 22.41 22.27 -27.47
N PHE A 90 21.13 22.03 -27.16
CA PHE A 90 19.99 22.71 -27.80
C PHE A 90 18.98 23.18 -26.75
N PRO A 91 18.72 24.50 -26.62
CA PRO A 91 17.72 25.02 -25.70
C PRO A 91 16.32 24.42 -25.91
N GLY A 92 15.96 24.11 -27.16
CA GLY A 92 14.70 23.43 -27.50
C GLY A 92 14.45 22.08 -26.81
N ALA A 93 15.49 21.42 -26.28
CA ALA A 93 15.36 20.15 -25.57
C ALA A 93 15.09 20.29 -24.05
N PHE A 94 15.03 21.50 -23.50
CA PHE A 94 14.69 21.74 -22.09
C PHE A 94 13.36 21.13 -21.66
N VAL A 95 12.37 21.09 -22.56
CA VAL A 95 11.05 20.53 -22.24
C VAL A 95 11.12 19.01 -22.04
N LEU A 96 11.99 18.32 -22.78
CA LEU A 96 12.30 16.91 -22.57
C LEU A 96 13.01 16.70 -21.23
N LEU A 97 13.94 17.60 -20.87
CA LEU A 97 14.69 17.55 -19.61
C LEU A 97 13.78 17.58 -18.38
N VAL A 98 12.75 18.44 -18.37
CA VAL A 98 11.73 18.50 -17.32
C VAL A 98 11.02 17.16 -17.15
N CYS A 99 10.60 16.56 -18.27
CA CYS A 99 9.91 15.28 -18.28
C CYS A 99 10.83 14.12 -17.85
N ALA A 100 12.10 14.15 -18.27
CA ALA A 100 13.08 13.15 -17.91
C ALA A 100 13.42 13.23 -16.41
N GLY A 101 13.60 14.43 -15.87
CA GLY A 101 13.81 14.68 -14.43
C GLY A 101 12.64 14.16 -13.59
N TRP A 102 11.40 14.47 -13.98
CA TRP A 102 10.22 13.93 -13.31
C TRP A 102 10.13 12.40 -13.35
N SER A 103 10.39 11.78 -14.51
CA SER A 103 10.36 10.32 -14.67
C SER A 103 11.44 9.64 -13.83
N ALA A 104 12.67 10.16 -13.86
CA ALA A 104 13.79 9.64 -13.08
C ALA A 104 13.54 9.78 -11.57
N GLY A 105 13.03 10.93 -11.12
CA GLY A 105 12.72 11.18 -9.71
C GLY A 105 11.62 10.28 -9.13
N SER A 106 10.62 9.92 -9.95
CA SER A 106 9.53 9.03 -9.53
C SER A 106 9.85 7.53 -9.63
N ARG A 107 10.72 7.12 -10.56
CA ARG A 107 10.98 5.69 -10.83
C ARG A 107 12.27 5.14 -10.20
N ILE A 108 13.25 5.99 -9.88
CA ILE A 108 14.49 5.54 -9.26
C ILE A 108 14.30 5.48 -7.74
N GLU A 109 13.98 4.30 -7.23
CA GLU A 109 13.70 4.09 -5.80
C GLU A 109 14.93 4.34 -4.92
N ARG A 110 16.10 3.81 -5.33
CA ARG A 110 17.34 3.90 -4.56
C ARG A 110 17.92 5.33 -4.62
N PRO A 111 18.09 6.03 -3.47
CA PRO A 111 18.56 7.42 -3.46
C PRO A 111 19.97 7.57 -4.04
N ALA A 112 20.87 6.61 -3.77
CA ALA A 112 22.22 6.63 -4.32
C ALA A 112 22.25 6.56 -5.86
N ARG A 113 21.38 5.73 -6.47
CA ARG A 113 21.28 5.64 -7.93
C ARG A 113 20.65 6.89 -8.54
N ALA A 114 19.69 7.50 -7.85
CA ALA A 114 19.09 8.75 -8.29
C ALA A 114 20.14 9.87 -8.27
N LEU A 115 20.87 10.01 -7.16
CA LEU A 115 21.94 10.98 -7.03
C LEU A 115 23.02 10.78 -8.10
N ALA A 116 23.46 9.54 -8.34
CA ALA A 116 24.43 9.22 -9.39
C ALA A 116 23.90 9.59 -10.79
N ALA A 117 22.63 9.34 -11.09
CA ALA A 117 22.04 9.66 -12.39
C ALA A 117 21.89 11.18 -12.61
N PHE A 118 21.47 11.93 -11.58
CA PHE A 118 21.35 13.39 -11.68
C PHE A 118 22.71 14.09 -11.71
N THR A 119 23.70 13.60 -10.97
CA THR A 119 25.07 14.12 -11.02
C THR A 119 25.74 13.84 -12.36
N ALA A 120 25.63 12.62 -12.88
CA ALA A 120 26.11 12.29 -14.22
C ALA A 120 25.40 13.12 -15.32
N GLY A 121 24.09 13.30 -15.19
CA GLY A 121 23.31 14.17 -16.09
C GLY A 121 23.77 15.63 -16.03
N PHE A 122 24.02 16.16 -14.84
CA PHE A 122 24.52 17.53 -14.67
C PHE A 122 25.88 17.75 -15.33
N VAL A 123 26.82 16.82 -15.11
CA VAL A 123 28.16 16.88 -15.74
C VAL A 123 28.02 16.83 -17.26
N LEU A 124 27.20 15.93 -17.78
CA LEU A 124 26.97 15.78 -19.22
C LEU A 124 26.29 17.00 -19.84
N HIS A 125 25.38 17.65 -19.11
CA HIS A 125 24.75 18.91 -19.51
C HIS A 125 25.76 20.05 -19.57
N LEU A 126 26.61 20.20 -18.54
CA LEU A 126 27.66 21.21 -18.51
C LEU A 126 28.68 21.02 -19.63
N VAL A 127 29.18 19.79 -19.80
CA VAL A 127 30.16 19.47 -20.85
C VAL A 127 29.57 19.75 -22.23
N ALA A 128 28.33 19.34 -22.48
CA ALA A 128 27.67 19.59 -23.77
C ALA A 128 27.45 21.08 -24.02
N GLY A 129 27.01 21.85 -23.01
CA GLY A 129 26.78 23.29 -23.15
C GLY A 129 28.06 24.09 -23.35
N VAL A 130 29.14 23.75 -22.64
CA VAL A 130 30.45 24.39 -22.81
C VAL A 130 31.06 24.05 -24.18
N ALA A 131 30.93 22.80 -24.63
CA ALA A 131 31.47 22.38 -25.93
C ALA A 131 30.78 23.04 -27.14
N THR A 132 29.57 23.57 -26.96
CA THR A 132 28.82 24.28 -28.02
C THR A 132 28.70 25.78 -27.77
N ALA A 133 29.33 26.31 -26.72
CA ALA A 133 29.30 27.74 -26.43
C ALA A 133 30.13 28.50 -27.49
N PRO A 134 29.62 29.63 -28.02
CA PRO A 134 30.40 30.54 -28.85
C PRO A 134 31.68 31.03 -28.14
N ASP A 135 32.75 31.28 -28.90
CA ASP A 135 34.03 31.77 -28.34
C ASP A 135 33.88 33.09 -27.56
N GLU A 136 32.89 33.91 -27.90
CA GLU A 136 32.56 35.16 -27.19
C GLU A 136 32.03 34.92 -25.76
N ASP A 137 31.34 33.79 -25.52
CA ASP A 137 30.77 33.43 -24.20
C ASP A 137 31.84 32.84 -23.25
N LEU A 138 32.96 32.37 -23.80
CA LEU A 138 34.09 31.77 -23.05
C LEU A 138 34.99 32.83 -22.39
N GLY A 139 34.80 34.12 -22.71
CA GLY A 139 35.52 35.24 -22.07
C GLY A 139 35.04 35.57 -20.65
N LEU A 140 33.94 34.98 -20.19
CA LEU A 140 33.41 35.13 -18.84
C LEU A 140 34.25 34.32 -17.82
N SER A 141 34.22 34.73 -16.54
CA SER A 141 34.84 33.92 -15.49
C SER A 141 34.22 32.51 -15.46
N VAL A 142 35.04 31.49 -15.21
CA VAL A 142 34.60 30.08 -15.14
C VAL A 142 33.37 29.89 -14.26
N LEU A 143 33.29 30.62 -13.14
CA LEU A 143 32.15 30.56 -12.23
C LEU A 143 30.84 31.02 -12.88
N VAL A 144 30.88 32.10 -13.67
CA VAL A 144 29.70 32.66 -14.35
C VAL A 144 29.23 31.73 -15.47
N THR A 145 30.15 31.16 -16.25
CA THR A 145 29.82 30.19 -17.30
C THR A 145 29.17 28.94 -16.70
N VAL A 146 29.74 28.38 -15.63
CA VAL A 146 29.15 27.22 -14.93
C VAL A 146 27.77 27.55 -14.35
N ALA A 147 27.57 28.76 -13.81
CA ALA A 147 26.29 29.18 -13.26
C ALA A 147 25.21 29.33 -14.34
N LEU A 148 25.54 29.97 -15.47
CA LEU A 148 24.60 30.20 -16.58
C LEU A 148 24.24 28.90 -17.31
N THR A 149 25.22 28.01 -17.55
CA THR A 149 24.97 26.73 -18.21
C THR A 149 24.36 25.70 -17.26
N GLY A 150 24.81 25.65 -16.00
CA GLY A 150 24.35 24.67 -15.02
C GLY A 150 23.02 25.02 -14.35
N GLY A 151 22.72 26.31 -14.18
CA GLY A 151 21.50 26.80 -13.53
C GLY A 151 20.19 26.24 -14.12
N PRO A 152 20.01 26.27 -15.45
CA PRO A 152 18.84 25.68 -16.10
C PRO A 152 18.63 24.20 -15.76
N PHE A 153 19.69 23.40 -15.70
CA PHE A 153 19.58 21.99 -15.31
C PHE A 153 19.06 21.82 -13.87
N LEU A 154 19.57 22.63 -12.93
CA LEU A 154 19.11 22.58 -11.54
C LEU A 154 17.61 22.90 -11.44
N VAL A 155 17.15 23.91 -12.15
CA VAL A 155 15.73 24.29 -12.12
C VAL A 155 14.87 23.27 -12.88
N LEU A 156 15.29 22.85 -14.07
CA LEU A 156 14.44 22.10 -14.99
C LEU A 156 14.52 20.58 -14.79
N ALA A 157 15.65 20.02 -14.34
CA ALA A 157 15.76 18.59 -14.07
C ALA A 157 15.58 18.28 -12.58
N VAL A 158 16.29 19.01 -11.72
CA VAL A 158 16.42 18.66 -10.30
C VAL A 158 15.14 19.00 -9.53
N VAL A 159 14.55 20.19 -9.72
CA VAL A 159 13.29 20.56 -9.02
C VAL A 159 12.14 19.59 -9.37
N PRO A 160 11.83 19.27 -10.64
CA PRO A 160 10.81 18.27 -10.97
C PRO A 160 11.16 16.87 -10.47
N GLY A 161 12.45 16.49 -10.49
CA GLY A 161 12.92 15.23 -9.93
C GLY A 161 12.63 15.09 -8.43
N PHE A 162 12.96 16.12 -7.64
CA PHE A 162 12.62 16.17 -6.21
C PHE A 162 11.12 16.19 -5.96
N ALA A 163 10.36 17.01 -6.72
CA ALA A 163 8.91 17.08 -6.58
C ALA A 163 8.24 15.72 -6.88
N ALA A 164 8.72 15.00 -7.90
CA ALA A 164 8.24 13.67 -8.26
C ALA A 164 8.55 12.65 -7.16
N ARG A 165 9.78 12.67 -6.63
CA ARG A 165 10.19 11.79 -5.53
C ARG A 165 9.39 12.06 -4.25
N TYR A 166 9.23 13.32 -3.88
CA TYR A 166 8.43 13.74 -2.72
C TYR A 166 6.97 13.29 -2.86
N ARG A 167 6.37 13.46 -4.03
CA ARG A 167 5.00 12.97 -4.29
C ARG A 167 4.90 11.45 -4.14
N ALA A 168 5.85 10.70 -4.69
CA ALA A 168 5.86 9.24 -4.58
C ALA A 168 5.97 8.78 -3.11
N GLN A 169 6.88 9.38 -2.35
CA GLN A 169 7.04 9.11 -0.91
C GLN A 169 5.79 9.47 -0.11
N ARG A 170 5.20 10.64 -0.38
CA ARG A 170 3.97 11.09 0.28
C ARG A 170 2.80 10.16 0.01
N HIS A 171 2.63 9.68 -1.23
CA HIS A 171 1.58 8.70 -1.55
C HIS A 171 1.81 7.37 -0.84
N ALA A 172 3.04 6.85 -0.84
CA ALA A 172 3.37 5.63 -0.13
C ALA A 172 3.07 5.74 1.38
N LEU A 173 3.40 6.89 2.00
CA LEU A 173 3.11 7.17 3.40
C LEU A 173 1.60 7.25 3.67
N LEU A 174 0.85 7.99 2.84
CA LEU A 174 -0.60 8.10 3.00
C LEU A 174 -1.31 6.76 2.83
N ASP A 175 -0.86 5.92 1.90
CA ASP A 175 -1.41 4.59 1.70
C ASP A 175 -1.05 3.64 2.85
N ALA A 176 0.15 3.77 3.43
CA ALA A 176 0.50 3.07 4.66
C ALA A 176 -0.39 3.50 5.83
N LEU A 177 -0.58 4.81 6.03
CA LEU A 177 -1.44 5.35 7.08
C LEU A 177 -2.90 4.92 6.92
N ARG A 178 -3.43 4.92 5.69
CA ARG A 178 -4.78 4.44 5.39
C ARG A 178 -4.95 2.97 5.75
N ARG A 179 -3.99 2.12 5.36
CA ARG A 179 -4.01 0.69 5.69
C ARG A 179 -3.95 0.47 7.21
N HIS A 180 -3.08 1.20 7.89
CA HIS A 180 -2.96 1.09 9.34
C HIS A 180 -4.22 1.59 10.07
N ASN A 181 -4.82 2.70 9.64
CA ASN A 181 -6.06 3.21 10.22
C ASN A 181 -7.22 2.21 10.02
N ALA A 182 -7.35 1.65 8.81
CA ALA A 182 -8.35 0.62 8.53
C ALA A 182 -8.18 -0.61 9.43
N GLN A 183 -6.93 -0.99 9.74
CA GLN A 183 -6.63 -2.07 10.67
C GLN A 183 -7.04 -1.71 12.11
N LEU A 184 -6.67 -0.52 12.60
CA LEU A 184 -7.04 -0.05 13.94
C LEU A 184 -8.56 0.03 14.13
N VAL A 185 -9.31 0.45 13.10
CA VAL A 185 -10.78 0.48 13.15
C VAL A 185 -11.35 -0.94 13.31
N ARG A 186 -10.80 -1.94 12.60
CA ARG A 186 -11.22 -3.34 12.72
C ARG A 186 -10.88 -3.91 14.10
N GLU A 187 -9.69 -3.64 14.61
CA GLU A 187 -9.24 -4.09 15.93
C GLU A 187 -10.13 -3.50 17.04
N ARG A 188 -10.41 -2.19 17.01
CA ARG A 188 -11.34 -1.55 17.96
C ARG A 188 -12.73 -2.17 17.91
N ALA A 189 -13.24 -2.49 16.72
CA ALA A 189 -14.53 -3.15 16.59
C ALA A 189 -14.52 -4.58 17.16
N MET A 190 -13.42 -5.33 16.99
CA MET A 190 -13.24 -6.65 17.61
C MET A 190 -13.17 -6.55 19.14
N VAL A 191 -12.36 -5.65 19.68
CA VAL A 191 -12.22 -5.42 21.13
C VAL A 191 -13.56 -5.01 21.74
N ALA A 192 -14.29 -4.09 21.11
CA ALA A 192 -15.61 -3.66 21.59
C ALA A 192 -16.63 -4.80 21.58
N ARG A 193 -16.61 -5.68 20.56
CA ARG A 193 -17.45 -6.88 20.53
C ARG A 193 -17.08 -7.86 21.65
N GLN A 194 -15.80 -8.13 21.84
CA GLN A 194 -15.32 -9.02 22.88
C GLN A 194 -15.66 -8.50 24.28
N ALA A 195 -15.47 -7.20 24.54
CA ALA A 195 -15.87 -6.58 25.80
C ALA A 195 -17.37 -6.73 26.07
N ARG A 196 -18.22 -6.53 25.05
CA ARG A 196 -19.68 -6.74 25.18
C ARG A 196 -20.05 -8.19 25.47
N LEU A 197 -19.36 -9.15 24.85
CA LEU A 197 -19.60 -10.58 25.09
C LEU A 197 -19.18 -10.97 26.52
N LEU A 198 -18.00 -10.52 26.96
CA LEU A 198 -17.51 -10.75 28.32
C LEU A 198 -18.45 -10.14 29.37
N GLU A 199 -18.94 -8.92 29.13
CA GLU A 199 -19.87 -8.27 30.05
C GLU A 199 -21.22 -9.01 30.12
N ARG A 200 -21.75 -9.46 28.98
CA ARG A 200 -22.98 -10.28 28.96
C ARG A 200 -22.80 -11.60 29.70
N GLN A 201 -21.66 -12.26 29.51
CA GLN A 201 -21.34 -13.49 30.22
C GLN A 201 -21.23 -13.25 31.73
N ARG A 202 -20.57 -12.15 32.14
CA ARG A 202 -20.48 -11.74 33.53
C ARG A 202 -21.87 -11.50 34.15
N ILE A 203 -22.73 -10.72 33.47
CA ILE A 203 -24.10 -10.47 33.95
C ILE A 203 -24.87 -11.78 34.10
N ALA A 204 -24.79 -12.69 33.14
CA ALA A 204 -25.46 -13.99 33.22
C ALA A 204 -24.98 -14.83 34.41
N GLN A 205 -23.67 -14.83 34.67
CA GLN A 205 -23.07 -15.51 35.83
C GLN A 205 -23.54 -14.88 37.15
N ASP A 206 -23.45 -13.54 37.28
CA ASP A 206 -23.88 -12.81 38.47
C ASP A 206 -25.39 -13.00 38.75
N MET A 207 -26.22 -13.02 37.70
CA MET A 207 -27.66 -13.31 37.80
C MET A 207 -27.91 -14.76 38.25
N HIS A 208 -27.19 -15.74 37.70
CA HIS A 208 -27.34 -17.13 38.06
C HIS A 208 -26.99 -17.38 39.53
N ASP A 209 -25.89 -16.79 39.99
CA ASP A 209 -25.41 -16.99 41.36
C ASP A 209 -26.33 -16.29 42.38
N SER A 210 -26.73 -15.04 42.12
CA SER A 210 -27.60 -14.28 43.04
C SER A 210 -29.05 -14.78 43.06
N LEU A 211 -29.71 -14.85 41.90
CA LEU A 211 -31.12 -15.28 41.81
C LEU A 211 -31.27 -16.78 42.05
N GLY A 212 -30.33 -17.59 41.53
CA GLY A 212 -30.34 -19.04 41.75
C GLY A 212 -30.21 -19.39 43.24
N HIS A 213 -29.32 -18.70 43.96
CA HIS A 213 -29.18 -18.89 45.41
C HIS A 213 -30.44 -18.44 46.18
N GLN A 214 -31.00 -17.27 45.87
CA GLN A 214 -32.21 -16.77 46.52
C GLN A 214 -33.42 -17.70 46.31
N LEU A 215 -33.64 -18.15 45.07
CA LEU A 215 -34.73 -19.09 44.75
C LEU A 215 -34.52 -20.46 45.40
N ALA A 216 -33.27 -20.94 45.48
CA ALA A 216 -32.96 -22.17 46.20
C ALA A 216 -33.25 -22.05 47.71
N LEU A 217 -32.90 -20.92 48.34
CA LEU A 217 -33.21 -20.65 49.74
C LEU A 217 -34.73 -20.63 50.00
N ILE A 218 -35.50 -19.95 49.14
CA ILE A 218 -36.98 -19.91 49.22
C ILE A 218 -37.56 -21.32 49.06
N ALA A 219 -37.08 -22.11 48.10
CA ALA A 219 -37.53 -23.48 47.88
C ALA A 219 -37.24 -24.39 49.09
N VAL A 220 -36.12 -24.18 49.79
CA VAL A 220 -35.78 -24.91 51.03
C VAL A 220 -36.67 -24.47 52.19
N HIS A 221 -36.89 -23.16 52.40
CA HIS A 221 -37.75 -22.65 53.48
C HIS A 221 -39.21 -23.05 53.30
N THR A 222 -39.74 -22.93 52.08
CA THR A 222 -41.10 -23.40 51.75
C THR A 222 -41.23 -24.91 51.90
N GLY A 223 -40.21 -25.68 51.51
CA GLY A 223 -40.18 -27.13 51.75
C GLY A 223 -40.18 -27.50 53.24
N ALA A 224 -39.52 -26.72 54.09
CA ALA A 224 -39.55 -26.93 55.55
C ALA A 224 -40.91 -26.55 56.16
N LEU A 225 -41.53 -25.47 55.71
CA LEU A 225 -42.89 -25.08 56.10
C LEU A 225 -43.93 -26.14 55.69
N GLU A 226 -43.79 -26.75 54.51
CA GLU A 226 -44.77 -27.72 53.98
C GLU A 226 -44.95 -28.98 54.85
N VAL A 227 -43.91 -29.36 55.62
CA VAL A 227 -43.93 -30.49 56.57
C VAL A 227 -44.27 -30.09 58.00
N ASP A 228 -44.50 -28.79 58.28
CA ASP A 228 -44.88 -28.29 59.59
C ASP A 228 -46.29 -28.81 59.98
N PRO A 229 -46.45 -29.49 61.14
CA PRO A 229 -47.74 -29.98 61.60
C PRO A 229 -48.70 -28.87 62.03
N GLU A 230 -48.24 -27.64 62.31
CA GLU A 230 -49.08 -26.54 62.80
C GLU A 230 -49.85 -25.79 61.69
N LEU A 231 -49.55 -26.06 60.41
CA LEU A 231 -50.24 -25.42 59.28
C LEU A 231 -51.62 -26.03 58.98
N ASN A 232 -52.61 -25.15 58.83
CA ASN A 232 -53.95 -25.50 58.36
C ASN A 232 -53.95 -25.93 56.88
N GLY A 233 -54.95 -26.70 56.45
CA GLY A 233 -55.04 -27.25 55.08
C GLY A 233 -54.85 -26.22 53.95
N ARG A 234 -55.48 -25.05 54.05
CA ARG A 234 -55.29 -23.95 53.06
C ARG A 234 -53.89 -23.34 53.09
N GLN A 235 -53.24 -23.26 54.26
CA GLN A 235 -51.90 -22.67 54.38
C GLN A 235 -50.86 -23.62 53.78
N ARG A 236 -51.02 -24.93 53.99
CA ARG A 236 -50.17 -25.96 53.37
C ARG A 236 -50.25 -25.92 51.84
N GLU A 237 -51.46 -25.76 51.29
CA GLU A 237 -51.68 -25.60 49.85
C GLU A 237 -50.97 -24.35 49.30
N GLY A 238 -51.06 -23.20 49.99
CA GLY A 238 -50.36 -21.98 49.60
C GLY A 238 -48.83 -22.10 49.62
N VAL A 239 -48.26 -22.80 50.61
CA VAL A 239 -46.82 -23.09 50.68
C VAL A 239 -46.38 -24.02 49.55
N GLY A 240 -47.19 -25.03 49.21
CA GLY A 240 -46.96 -25.91 48.08
C GLY A 240 -46.91 -25.16 46.74
N VAL A 241 -47.84 -24.23 46.52
CA VAL A 241 -47.82 -23.34 45.34
C VAL A 241 -46.55 -22.48 45.29
N LEU A 242 -46.11 -21.92 46.41
CA LEU A 242 -44.91 -21.08 46.48
C LEU A 242 -43.62 -21.88 46.20
N ARG A 243 -43.57 -23.13 46.66
CA ARG A 243 -42.48 -24.07 46.39
C ARG A 243 -42.41 -24.42 44.90
N GLU A 244 -43.54 -24.75 44.29
CA GLU A 244 -43.58 -25.08 42.86
C GLU A 244 -43.25 -23.87 41.99
N ALA A 245 -43.75 -22.68 42.34
CA ALA A 245 -43.40 -21.43 41.67
C ALA A 245 -41.88 -21.16 41.74
N SER A 246 -41.24 -21.37 42.89
CA SER A 246 -39.79 -21.21 43.06
C SER A 246 -38.99 -22.22 42.22
N ARG A 247 -39.47 -23.47 42.13
CA ARG A 247 -38.87 -24.51 41.28
C ARG A 247 -39.03 -24.21 39.80
N SER A 248 -40.19 -23.70 39.38
CA SER A 248 -40.44 -23.30 37.99
C SER A 248 -39.55 -22.11 37.60
N ALA A 249 -39.48 -21.08 38.44
CA ALA A 249 -38.62 -19.92 38.22
C ALA A 249 -37.13 -20.31 38.10
N MET A 250 -36.65 -21.27 38.90
CA MET A 250 -35.28 -21.80 38.77
C MET A 250 -35.04 -22.53 37.44
N ARG A 251 -36.03 -23.28 36.93
CA ARG A 251 -35.95 -23.93 35.61
C ARG A 251 -35.89 -22.89 34.50
N GLU A 252 -36.78 -21.91 34.53
CA GLU A 252 -36.83 -20.82 33.54
C GLU A 252 -35.53 -20.01 33.53
N LEU A 253 -34.95 -19.70 34.69
CA LEU A 253 -33.66 -19.01 34.77
C LEU A 253 -32.52 -19.84 34.17
N ARG A 254 -32.46 -21.15 34.45
CA ARG A 254 -31.44 -22.05 33.88
C ARG A 254 -31.57 -22.18 32.37
N GLU A 255 -32.79 -22.23 31.87
CA GLU A 255 -33.07 -22.28 30.44
C GLU A 255 -32.66 -20.97 29.75
N ALA A 256 -33.05 -19.82 30.31
CA ALA A 256 -32.69 -18.50 29.78
C ALA A 256 -31.16 -18.26 29.78
N VAL A 257 -30.44 -18.67 30.84
CA VAL A 257 -28.98 -18.58 30.89
C VAL A 257 -28.32 -19.60 29.94
N GLY A 258 -28.90 -20.80 29.80
CA GLY A 258 -28.44 -21.84 28.88
C GLY A 258 -28.48 -21.38 27.42
N ILE A 259 -29.55 -20.68 27.02
CA ILE A 259 -29.68 -20.09 25.67
C ILE A 259 -28.59 -19.03 25.45
N LEU A 260 -28.37 -18.13 26.42
CA LEU A 260 -27.33 -17.09 26.33
C LEU A 260 -25.90 -17.66 26.26
N ARG A 261 -25.64 -18.80 26.92
CA ARG A 261 -24.37 -19.53 26.87
C ARG A 261 -24.14 -20.16 25.49
N ASN A 262 -25.14 -20.83 24.94
CA ASN A 262 -25.06 -21.47 23.63
C ASN A 262 -24.88 -20.45 22.49
N ASP A 263 -25.56 -19.29 22.58
CA ASP A 263 -25.38 -18.20 21.61
C ASP A 263 -23.97 -17.58 21.68
N ALA A 264 -23.37 -17.52 22.87
CA ALA A 264 -21.99 -17.06 23.05
C ALA A 264 -20.96 -18.07 22.51
N GLU A 265 -21.20 -19.37 22.67
CA GLU A 265 -20.34 -20.43 22.12
C GLU A 265 -20.43 -20.53 20.59
N MET A 266 -21.61 -20.33 20.00
CA MET A 266 -21.79 -20.28 18.54
C MET A 266 -21.27 -18.99 17.88
N SER A 267 -21.09 -17.92 18.65
CA SER A 267 -20.61 -16.60 18.17
C SER A 267 -19.13 -16.33 18.46
N GLY A 268 -18.43 -17.25 19.14
CA GLY A 268 -16.99 -17.19 19.34
C GLY A 268 -16.20 -17.44 18.05
N PRO A 269 -14.92 -17.04 17.95
CA PRO A 269 -14.10 -17.46 16.83
C PRO A 269 -14.06 -18.99 16.84
N GLY A 270 -14.51 -19.60 15.76
CA GLY A 270 -14.65 -21.06 15.64
C GLY A 270 -13.37 -21.80 16.06
N PRO A 271 -13.48 -23.07 16.46
CA PRO A 271 -12.37 -23.86 16.97
C PRO A 271 -11.15 -23.69 16.08
N GLN A 272 -10.11 -23.09 16.66
CA GLN A 272 -8.78 -23.08 16.10
C GLN A 272 -8.46 -24.53 15.75
N GLU A 273 -8.33 -24.80 14.44
CA GLU A 273 -7.82 -26.08 13.95
C GLU A 273 -6.58 -26.39 14.77
N ALA A 274 -6.70 -27.38 15.66
CA ALA A 274 -5.56 -28.02 16.27
C ALA A 274 -4.72 -28.53 15.11
N GLY A 275 -3.63 -27.80 14.81
CA GLY A 275 -2.64 -28.24 13.85
C GLY A 275 -2.25 -29.68 14.19
N PRO A 276 -2.05 -30.55 13.19
CA PRO A 276 -1.83 -31.96 13.43
C PRO A 276 -0.65 -32.11 14.39
N SER A 277 -0.96 -32.70 15.56
CA SER A 277 0.01 -33.15 16.55
C SER A 277 1.07 -33.95 15.82
N SER A 278 2.28 -33.43 15.77
CA SER A 278 3.47 -34.16 15.36
C SER A 278 3.78 -35.17 16.46
N ASP A 279 3.00 -36.26 16.49
CA ASP A 279 3.37 -37.48 17.17
C ASP A 279 4.09 -38.38 16.17
N ARG A 280 5.40 -38.22 16.13
CA ARG A 280 6.34 -39.25 15.68
C ARG A 280 7.59 -39.14 16.54
N ALA A 281 7.45 -39.63 17.77
CA ALA A 281 8.59 -40.18 18.48
C ALA A 281 8.94 -41.56 17.87
N ALA A 282 10.23 -41.73 17.59
CA ALA A 282 11.01 -42.97 17.65
C ALA A 282 10.55 -44.19 16.81
N VAL A 283 11.32 -44.47 15.75
CA VAL A 283 11.83 -45.83 15.50
C VAL A 283 13.32 -45.73 15.15
N SER A 284 14.09 -46.42 15.97
CA SER A 284 15.50 -46.81 15.86
C SER A 284 15.91 -47.36 14.49
N VAL A 285 17.11 -46.97 14.01
CA VAL A 285 18.35 -47.78 13.84
C VAL A 285 19.39 -46.87 13.18
#